data_AF-A0A967LJ22-F1
#
_entry.id   AF-A0A967LJ22-F1
#
_cell.length_a   1.000
_cell.length_b   1.000
_cell.length_c   1.000
_cell.angle_alpha   90.00
_cell.angle_beta   90.00
_cell.angle_gamma   90.00
#
_symmetry.space_group_name_H-M   'P 1'
#
loop_
_entity.id
_entity.type
_entity.pdbx_description
1 polymer ?
#
loop_
_entity_poly.entity_id
_entity_poly.type
_entity_poly.pdbx_seq_one_letter_code
_entity_poly.pdbx_strand_id
1 'polypeptide(L)' 'TSANMHKPFFRALAQPGLWLQRITTKEPDEGQIDVAATSLKSAFGDAYNEFAGKQYIAEAVA' A
#
# COMPACT_ATOMS: atom_id res chain seq x y z
N THR A 1 -11.29 16.11 11.35
CA THR A 1 -11.76 16.84 10.14
C THR A 1 -13.17 16.43 9.70
N SER A 2 -14.14 16.34 10.63
CA SER A 2 -15.50 15.82 10.34
C SER A 2 -16.62 16.88 10.39
N ALA A 3 -16.33 18.07 10.93
CA ALA A 3 -17.35 19.07 11.28
C ALA A 3 -18.29 19.51 10.13
N ASN A 4 -17.88 19.35 8.86
CA ASN A 4 -18.66 19.76 7.68
C ASN A 4 -19.05 18.61 6.74
N MET A 5 -18.84 17.34 7.11
CA MET A 5 -19.08 16.19 6.22
C MET A 5 -20.57 15.90 5.95
N HIS A 6 -21.47 16.48 6.76
CA HIS A 6 -22.92 16.42 6.54
C HIS A 6 -23.36 17.26 5.33
N LYS A 7 -22.54 18.21 4.87
CA LYS A 7 -22.83 19.05 3.70
C LYS A 7 -22.45 18.27 2.43
N PRO A 8 -23.36 18.14 1.45
CA PRO A 8 -23.14 17.29 0.27
C PRO A 8 -21.93 17.74 -0.57
N PHE A 9 -21.65 19.05 -0.64
CA PHE A 9 -20.51 19.62 -1.36
C PHE A 9 -19.16 19.12 -0.83
N PHE A 10 -18.92 19.21 0.48
CA PHE A 10 -17.66 18.75 1.07
C PHE A 10 -17.53 17.23 1.01
N ARG A 11 -18.64 16.50 1.11
CA ARG A 11 -18.64 15.05 0.92
C ARG A 11 -18.21 14.66 -0.49
N ALA A 12 -18.71 15.39 -1.51
CA ALA A 12 -18.33 15.17 -2.90
C ALA A 12 -16.82 15.40 -3.13
N LEU A 13 -16.22 16.44 -2.54
CA LEU A 13 -14.78 16.68 -2.64
C LEU A 13 -13.92 15.60 -1.97
N ALA A 14 -14.43 14.95 -0.91
CA ALA A 14 -13.74 13.86 -0.24
C ALA A 14 -13.90 12.49 -0.92
N GLN A 15 -14.92 12.31 -1.77
CA GLN A 15 -15.19 11.01 -2.41
C GLN A 15 -14.01 10.44 -3.18
N PRO A 16 -13.25 11.20 -4.00
CA PRO A 16 -12.14 10.65 -4.76
C PRO A 16 -11.05 10.05 -3.86
N GLY A 17 -10.71 10.72 -2.76
CA GLY A 17 -9.74 10.23 -1.79
C GLY A 17 -10.21 8.95 -1.10
N LEU A 18 -11.49 8.89 -0.73
CA LEU A 18 -12.09 7.69 -0.13
C LEU A 18 -12.14 6.51 -1.10
N TRP A 19 -12.40 6.75 -2.40
CA TRP A 19 -12.34 5.70 -3.42
C TRP A 19 -10.93 5.18 -3.62
N LEU A 20 -9.94 6.07 -3.69
CA LEU A 20 -8.54 5.67 -3.82
C LEU A 20 -8.10 4.84 -2.60
N GLN A 21 -8.42 5.29 -1.39
CA GLN A 21 -8.16 4.54 -0.16
C GLN A 21 -8.75 3.13 -0.25
N ARG A 22 -9.99 3.00 -0.71
CA ARG A 22 -10.65 1.71 -0.84
C ARG A 22 -9.92 0.75 -1.80
N ILE A 23 -9.21 1.27 -2.80
CA ILE A 23 -8.37 0.45 -3.69
C ILE A 23 -7.07 0.05 -2.98
N THR A 24 -6.43 0.96 -2.26
CA THR A 24 -5.11 0.74 -1.63
C THR A 24 -5.15 0.03 -0.29
N THR A 25 -6.30 0.01 0.41
CA THR A 25 -6.48 -0.64 1.72
C THR A 25 -7.27 -1.94 1.64
N LYS A 26 -7.68 -2.36 0.45
CA LYS A 26 -8.29 -3.67 0.26
C LYS A 26 -7.20 -4.74 0.39
N GLU A 27 -7.54 -5.86 1.03
CA GLU A 27 -6.66 -7.03 1.07
C GLU A 27 -6.39 -7.53 -0.37
N PRO A 28 -5.11 -7.81 -0.72
CA PRO A 28 -4.76 -8.26 -2.06
C PRO A 28 -5.31 -9.65 -2.35
N ASP A 29 -5.56 -9.94 -3.61
CA ASP A 29 -5.86 -11.31 -4.05
C ASP A 29 -4.60 -12.18 -4.12
N GLU A 30 -4.77 -13.50 -4.21
CA GLU A 30 -3.66 -14.46 -4.26
C GLU A 30 -2.71 -14.18 -5.44
N GLY A 31 -3.23 -13.77 -6.59
CA GLY A 31 -2.41 -13.44 -7.76
C GLY A 31 -1.52 -12.22 -7.52
N GLN A 32 -2.02 -11.19 -6.84
CA GLN A 32 -1.22 -10.03 -6.43
C GLN A 32 -0.10 -10.42 -5.46
N ILE A 33 -0.34 -11.37 -4.55
CA ILE A 33 0.67 -11.89 -3.62
C ILE A 33 1.78 -12.61 -4.38
N ASP A 34 1.44 -13.46 -5.34
CA ASP A 34 2.42 -14.20 -6.16
C ASP A 34 3.29 -13.26 -7.00
N VAL A 35 2.67 -12.25 -7.62
CA VAL A 35 3.38 -11.21 -8.37
C VAL A 35 4.32 -10.45 -7.44
N ALA A 36 3.86 -10.01 -6.27
CA ALA A 36 4.68 -9.29 -5.30
C ALA A 36 5.90 -10.11 -4.85
N ALA A 37 5.70 -11.39 -4.53
CA ALA A 37 6.78 -12.30 -4.15
C ALA A 37 7.80 -12.48 -5.29
N THR A 38 7.32 -12.60 -6.52
CA THR A 38 8.16 -12.74 -7.71
C THR A 38 8.96 -11.47 -7.99
N SER A 39 8.33 -10.30 -7.88
CA SER A 39 8.99 -9.01 -8.03
C SER A 39 10.09 -8.80 -7.00
N LEU A 40 9.87 -9.15 -5.73
CA LEU A 40 10.89 -9.05 -4.69
C LEU A 40 12.08 -9.98 -4.96
N LYS A 41 11.83 -11.26 -5.28
CA LYS A 41 12.90 -12.20 -5.63
C LYS A 41 13.71 -11.71 -6.83
N SER A 42 13.04 -11.18 -7.86
CA SER A 42 13.71 -10.65 -9.04
C SER A 42 14.47 -9.35 -8.77
N ALA A 43 13.97 -8.48 -7.91
CA ALA A 43 14.61 -7.21 -7.59
C ALA A 43 15.90 -7.41 -6.78
N PHE A 44 15.91 -8.37 -5.85
CA PHE A 44 17.08 -8.67 -5.01
C PHE A 44 18.04 -9.70 -5.63
N GLY A 45 17.59 -10.53 -6.57
CA GLY A 45 18.41 -11.51 -7.27
C GLY A 45 19.15 -12.44 -6.30
N ASP A 46 20.47 -12.60 -6.52
CA ASP A 46 21.33 -13.46 -5.70
C ASP A 46 21.38 -13.02 -4.22
N ALA A 47 21.18 -11.73 -3.95
CA ALA A 47 21.17 -11.18 -2.61
C ALA A 47 19.86 -11.46 -1.85
N TYR A 48 18.82 -12.02 -2.50
CA TYR A 48 17.53 -12.30 -1.85
C TYR A 48 17.66 -13.07 -0.53
N ASN A 49 18.53 -14.08 -0.48
CA ASN A 49 18.75 -14.89 0.73
C ASN A 49 19.41 -14.10 1.87
N GLU A 50 20.10 -13.00 1.57
CA GLU A 50 20.62 -12.09 2.58
C GLU A 50 19.49 -11.28 3.24
N PHE A 51 18.43 -10.97 2.50
CA PHE A 51 17.31 -10.15 2.99
C PHE A 51 16.17 -10.97 3.59
N ALA A 52 15.93 -12.18 3.07
CA ALA A 52 14.83 -13.04 3.50
C ALA A 52 14.91 -13.38 5.00
N GLY A 53 13.80 -13.18 5.72
CA GLY A 53 13.67 -13.54 7.14
C GLY A 53 14.33 -12.57 8.13
N LYS A 54 14.97 -11.50 7.65
CA LYS A 54 15.53 -10.46 8.52
C LYS A 54 14.53 -9.31 8.73
N GLN A 55 14.56 -8.72 9.92
CA GLN A 55 13.79 -7.51 10.23
C GLN A 55 14.65 -6.28 9.97
N TYR A 56 14.09 -5.31 9.25
CA TYR A 56 14.75 -4.04 8.94
C TYR A 56 13.92 -2.90 9.52
N ILE A 57 14.58 -1.93 10.15
CA ILE A 57 13.95 -0.67 10.51
C ILE A 57 13.91 0.16 9.24
N ALA A 58 12.72 0.47 8.75
CA ALA A 58 12.56 1.42 7.65
C ALA A 58 12.80 2.83 8.21
N GLU A 59 14.07 3.22 8.29
CA GLU A 59 14.42 4.62 8.53
C GLU A 59 14.02 5.42 7.28
N ALA A 60 13.23 6.47 7.48
CA ALA A 60 12.87 7.35 6.37
C ALA A 60 14.16 7.97 5.82
N VAL A 61 14.45 7.72 4.54
CA VAL A 61 15.49 8.45 3.82
C VAL A 61 14.98 9.88 3.68
N ALA A 62 15.63 10.82 4.36
CA ALA A 62 15.31 12.25 4.34
C ALA A 62 15.66 12.90 3.00
#